data_AF-A0A0C9UQM4-F1
#
_entry.id   AF-A0A0C9UQM4-F1
#
_cell.length_a   1.000
_cell.length_b   1.000
_cell.length_c   1.000
_cell.angle_alpha   90.00
_cell.angle_beta   90.00
_cell.angle_gamma   90.00
#
_symmetry.space_group_name_H-M   'P 1'
#
loop_
_entity.id
_entity.type
_entity.pdbx_description
1 polymer ?
#
loop_
_entity_poly.entity_id
_entity_poly.type
_entity_poly.pdbx_seq_one_letter_code
_entity_poly.pdbx_strand_id
1 'polypeptide(L)'
;KNRWHPWTQEPYCVEAYGYIVLCIFASTVFAGGRGISIIITPLVADTISQSAVFEESDTLDLYDTNNSRDLRSARTERTRNRPYWKSNIHRGQKILVHTPLLVIHRMVNDILPLADRLELQQEAVARLPKASQYLFIELHGHVENIDKIEDIIITNSFGIPLGDYNEIRNGVFPETVRLNHACRPNSAYYFNTNTLSHHVHATKLPPVVRI
;
A
#
# COMPACT_ATOMS: atom_id res chain seq x y z
N LYS A 1 6.04 -23.02 -14.31
CA LYS A 1 5.80 -21.57 -14.04
C LYS A 1 4.91 -21.04 -15.17
N ASN A 2 3.90 -20.20 -14.89
CA ASN A 2 3.05 -19.58 -15.93
C ASN A 2 3.89 -18.60 -16.78
N ARG A 3 3.44 -18.26 -18.00
CA ARG A 3 4.10 -17.31 -18.92
C ARG A 3 4.44 -15.97 -18.27
N TRP A 4 3.62 -15.54 -17.31
CA TRP A 4 3.69 -14.24 -16.68
C TRP A 4 4.30 -14.26 -15.27
N HIS A 5 4.89 -15.37 -14.84
CA HIS A 5 5.48 -15.48 -13.50
C HIS A 5 6.44 -14.30 -13.23
N PRO A 6 6.40 -13.64 -12.06
CA PRO A 6 5.65 -14.00 -10.83
C PRO A 6 4.20 -13.49 -10.78
N TRP A 7 3.74 -12.85 -11.85
CA TRP A 7 2.36 -12.37 -11.97
C TRP A 7 1.41 -13.55 -12.18
N THR A 8 0.30 -13.53 -11.46
CA THR A 8 -0.71 -14.60 -11.45
C THR A 8 -1.78 -14.42 -12.53
N GLN A 9 -1.83 -13.25 -13.14
CA GLN A 9 -2.82 -12.83 -14.13
C GLN A 9 -2.09 -12.22 -15.33
N GLU A 10 -2.69 -12.32 -16.51
CA GLU A 10 -2.16 -11.69 -17.72
C GLU A 10 -2.12 -10.16 -17.55
N PRO A 11 -0.98 -9.49 -17.81
CA PRO A 11 -0.90 -8.04 -17.72
C PRO A 11 -1.90 -7.34 -18.64
N TYR A 12 -2.57 -6.30 -18.13
CA TYR A 12 -3.45 -5.45 -18.93
C TYR A 12 -2.79 -4.10 -19.15
N CYS A 13 -2.65 -3.68 -20.41
CA CYS A 13 -1.86 -2.53 -20.80
C CYS A 13 -2.69 -1.50 -21.53
N VAL A 14 -2.40 -0.22 -21.29
CA VAL A 14 -2.92 0.92 -22.05
C VAL A 14 -1.78 1.80 -22.50
N GLU A 15 -1.97 2.45 -23.66
CA GLU A 15 -1.04 3.45 -24.15
C GLU A 15 -1.26 4.79 -23.43
N ALA A 16 -0.16 5.39 -22.97
CA ALA A 16 -0.08 6.68 -22.31
C ALA A 16 0.77 7.62 -23.17
N TYR A 17 0.27 8.81 -23.49
CA TYR A 17 0.93 9.77 -24.40
C TYR A 17 1.41 9.19 -25.75
N GLY A 18 0.84 8.09 -26.24
CA GLY A 18 1.17 7.49 -27.56
C GLY A 18 2.56 6.86 -27.69
N TYR A 19 3.39 6.87 -26.64
CA TYR A 19 4.72 6.22 -26.63
C TYR A 19 5.10 5.58 -25.29
N ILE A 20 4.38 5.88 -24.20
CA ILE A 20 4.54 5.20 -22.91
C ILE A 20 3.48 4.12 -22.84
N VAL A 21 3.81 2.95 -22.31
CA VAL A 21 2.82 1.90 -22.03
C VAL A 21 2.80 1.69 -20.53
N LEU A 22 1.62 1.81 -19.92
CA LEU A 22 1.38 1.43 -18.55
C LEU A 22 0.59 0.13 -18.52
N CYS A 23 0.99 -0.80 -17.67
CA CYS A 23 0.30 -2.06 -17.50
C CYS A 23 0.03 -2.35 -16.03
N ILE A 24 -0.99 -3.18 -15.80
CA ILE A 24 -1.33 -3.76 -14.52
C ILE A 24 -0.62 -5.11 -14.39
N PHE A 25 0.25 -5.22 -13.40
CA PHE A 25 0.92 -6.45 -13.00
C PHE A 25 0.39 -6.87 -11.64
N ALA A 26 -0.25 -8.05 -11.56
CA ALA A 26 -0.90 -8.51 -10.34
C ALA A 26 -0.48 -9.93 -9.94
N SER A 27 -0.18 -10.10 -8.66
CA SER A 27 0.06 -11.41 -8.05
C SER A 27 -0.91 -11.61 -6.90
N THR A 28 -1.76 -12.64 -6.97
CA THR A 28 -2.70 -13.01 -5.91
C THR A 28 -2.07 -13.87 -4.82
N VAL A 29 -0.89 -14.43 -5.07
CA VAL A 29 -0.16 -15.30 -4.14
C VAL A 29 0.92 -14.57 -3.35
N PHE A 30 1.25 -13.34 -3.75
CA PHE A 30 2.28 -12.54 -3.10
C PHE A 30 2.01 -12.32 -1.60
N ALA A 31 3.06 -12.40 -0.79
CA ALA A 31 3.05 -12.19 0.65
C ALA A 31 2.00 -13.06 1.36
N GLY A 32 2.08 -14.38 1.15
CA GLY A 32 1.16 -15.36 1.76
C GLY A 32 -0.28 -15.23 1.29
N GLY A 33 -0.51 -14.89 0.02
CA GLY A 33 -1.86 -14.72 -0.53
C GLY A 33 -2.53 -13.37 -0.22
N ARG A 34 -1.82 -12.43 0.41
CA ARG A 34 -2.28 -11.03 0.53
C ARG A 34 -2.43 -10.38 -0.84
N GLY A 35 -1.54 -10.72 -1.75
CA GLY A 35 -1.50 -10.20 -3.11
C GLY A 35 -1.00 -8.76 -3.23
N ILE A 36 -0.74 -8.38 -4.47
CA ILE A 36 -0.27 -7.05 -4.88
C ILE A 36 -0.75 -6.77 -6.31
N SER A 37 -1.05 -5.51 -6.60
CA SER A 37 -1.38 -5.02 -7.94
C SER A 37 -0.60 -3.75 -8.23
N ILE A 38 0.03 -3.66 -9.40
CA ILE A 38 1.00 -2.61 -9.72
C ILE A 38 0.70 -2.03 -11.10
N ILE A 39 0.50 -0.72 -11.19
CA ILE A 39 0.34 0.03 -12.44
C ILE A 39 1.66 0.72 -12.77
N ILE A 40 2.47 0.14 -13.66
CA ILE A 40 3.81 0.65 -14.03
C ILE A 40 4.15 0.28 -15.48
N THR A 41 5.30 0.73 -15.97
CA THR A 41 5.83 0.31 -17.27
C THR A 41 6.34 -1.13 -17.22
N PRO A 42 6.30 -1.89 -18.34
CA PRO A 42 6.84 -3.24 -18.40
C PRO A 42 8.31 -3.37 -18.00
N LEU A 43 9.14 -2.37 -18.34
CA LEU A 43 10.56 -2.35 -17.96
C LEU A 43 10.74 -2.42 -16.43
N VAL A 44 10.02 -1.57 -15.71
CA VAL A 44 10.11 -1.50 -14.24
C VAL A 44 9.50 -2.75 -13.61
N ALA A 45 8.45 -3.31 -14.21
CA ALA A 45 7.85 -4.56 -13.74
C ALA A 45 8.83 -5.73 -13.84
N ASP A 46 9.61 -5.80 -14.93
CA ASP A 46 10.65 -6.81 -15.09
C ASP A 46 11.71 -6.68 -13.97
N THR A 47 12.24 -5.48 -13.73
CA THR A 47 13.19 -5.22 -12.63
C THR A 47 12.65 -5.66 -11.27
N ILE A 48 11.41 -5.27 -10.94
CA ILE A 48 10.79 -5.59 -9.64
C ILE A 48 10.54 -7.09 -9.51
N SER A 49 10.13 -7.75 -10.60
CA SER A 49 9.80 -9.18 -10.61
C SER A 49 11.00 -10.10 -10.33
N GLN A 50 12.22 -9.60 -10.55
CA GLN A 50 13.47 -10.31 -10.28
C GLN A 50 13.91 -10.22 -8.81
N SER A 51 13.22 -9.43 -7.99
CA SER A 51 13.55 -9.32 -6.57
C SER A 51 13.13 -10.57 -5.78
N ALA A 52 13.95 -10.97 -4.80
CA ALA A 52 13.75 -12.18 -4.00
C ALA A 52 12.38 -12.22 -3.28
N VAL A 53 11.76 -11.06 -3.02
CA VAL A 53 10.43 -10.96 -2.40
C VAL A 53 9.32 -11.66 -3.20
N PHE A 54 9.47 -11.82 -4.51
CA PHE A 54 8.51 -12.56 -5.35
C PHE A 54 8.79 -14.07 -5.38
N GLU A 55 9.95 -14.51 -4.93
CA GLU A 55 10.32 -15.93 -4.81
C GLU A 55 10.11 -16.45 -3.37
N GLU A 56 10.40 -15.62 -2.36
CA GLU A 56 10.42 -15.97 -0.94
C GLU A 56 9.17 -15.45 -0.18
N SER A 57 8.09 -15.08 -0.88
CA SER A 57 6.99 -14.30 -0.30
C SER A 57 6.23 -14.95 0.88
N ASP A 58 6.42 -16.27 1.08
CA ASP A 58 5.91 -17.00 2.26
C ASP A 58 6.73 -16.73 3.53
N THR A 59 7.89 -16.07 3.44
CA THR A 59 8.80 -15.78 4.57
C THR A 59 8.70 -14.36 5.10
N LEU A 60 7.92 -13.48 4.46
CA LEU A 60 7.66 -12.17 5.01
C LEU A 60 6.82 -12.33 6.27
N ASP A 61 7.47 -12.22 7.44
CA ASP A 61 6.84 -11.92 8.73
C ASP A 61 6.20 -10.52 8.63
N LEU A 62 5.13 -10.40 7.85
CA LEU A 62 4.20 -9.29 7.95
C LEU A 62 3.82 -9.24 9.42
N TYR A 63 4.11 -8.11 10.07
CA TYR A 63 3.87 -8.00 11.50
C TYR A 63 2.35 -7.97 11.68
N ASP A 64 1.83 -9.16 11.92
CA ASP A 64 0.42 -9.42 11.93
C ASP A 64 -0.21 -8.62 13.08
N THR A 65 -1.26 -7.93 12.72
CA THR A 65 -2.30 -7.52 13.65
C THR A 65 -2.87 -8.69 14.46
N ASN A 66 -2.37 -9.93 14.45
CA ASN A 66 -2.67 -10.90 15.51
C ASN A 66 -1.98 -10.57 16.84
N ASN A 67 -1.02 -9.62 16.86
CA ASN A 67 -0.69 -8.83 18.06
C ASN A 67 -1.60 -7.58 18.26
N SER A 68 -2.72 -7.47 17.52
CA SER A 68 -3.75 -6.39 17.67
C SER A 68 -4.57 -6.48 18.95
N ARG A 69 -4.29 -7.43 19.85
CA ARG A 69 -4.94 -7.41 21.18
C ARG A 69 -4.79 -6.03 21.86
N ASP A 70 -3.73 -5.30 21.52
CA ASP A 70 -3.46 -3.96 22.00
C ASP A 70 -3.86 -2.81 21.08
N LEU A 71 -3.97 -2.98 19.75
CA LEU A 71 -4.42 -1.89 18.86
C LEU A 71 -5.94 -1.83 18.88
N ARG A 72 -6.48 -0.79 19.53
CA ARG A 72 -7.92 -0.54 19.64
C ARG A 72 -8.28 0.78 18.96
N SER A 73 -9.48 0.84 18.40
CA SER A 73 -10.11 2.11 18.05
C SER A 73 -10.89 2.62 19.25
N ALA A 74 -10.56 3.79 19.78
CA ALA A 74 -11.42 4.45 20.76
C ALA A 74 -12.61 5.06 20.01
N ARG A 75 -13.83 4.62 20.35
CA ARG A 75 -15.06 5.27 19.91
C ARG A 75 -15.57 6.14 21.06
N THR A 76 -14.97 7.30 21.23
CA THR A 76 -15.51 8.33 22.13
C THR A 76 -15.82 9.60 21.34
N GLU A 77 -16.81 10.37 21.80
CA GLU A 77 -17.26 11.63 21.14
C GLU A 77 -16.12 12.62 20.88
N ARG A 78 -15.01 12.51 21.61
CA ARG A 78 -13.80 13.35 21.47
C ARG A 78 -12.74 12.79 20.52
N THR A 79 -12.78 11.50 20.17
CA THR A 79 -11.66 10.82 19.52
C THR A 79 -11.89 10.40 18.07
N ARG A 80 -13.04 10.66 17.42
CA ARG A 80 -13.25 10.40 15.97
C ARG A 80 -12.54 9.13 15.43
N ASN A 81 -12.72 7.97 16.08
CA ASN A 81 -12.08 6.70 15.70
C ASN A 81 -10.53 6.68 15.69
N ARG A 82 -9.83 7.41 16.58
CA ARG A 82 -8.35 7.32 16.65
C ARG A 82 -7.90 5.92 17.12
N PRO A 83 -6.99 5.24 16.38
CA PRO A 83 -6.32 4.06 16.90
C PRO A 83 -5.42 4.45 18.07
N TYR A 84 -5.41 3.61 19.11
CA TYR A 84 -4.49 3.71 20.23
C TYR A 84 -4.02 2.30 20.64
N TRP A 85 -2.84 2.24 21.24
CA TRP A 85 -2.26 1.01 21.74
C TRP A 85 -2.50 0.89 23.25
N LYS A 86 -2.93 -0.29 23.71
CA LYS A 86 -3.23 -0.57 25.13
C LYS A 86 -1.98 -0.89 25.95
N SER A 87 -0.95 -1.46 25.33
CA SER A 87 0.32 -1.77 25.99
C SER A 87 1.34 -0.65 25.84
N ASN A 88 2.35 -0.69 26.72
CA ASN A 88 3.48 0.22 26.65
C ASN A 88 4.28 -0.07 25.37
N ILE A 89 4.36 0.94 24.49
CA ILE A 89 5.24 0.90 23.33
C ILE A 89 6.59 1.51 23.71
N HIS A 90 7.66 0.79 23.43
CA HIS A 90 9.03 1.27 23.62
C HIS A 90 9.54 2.03 22.39
N ARG A 91 10.41 3.01 22.62
CA ARG A 91 11.10 3.70 21.52
C ARG A 91 11.86 2.70 20.65
N GLY A 92 11.73 2.81 19.33
CA GLY A 92 12.34 1.93 18.34
C GLY A 92 11.53 0.67 18.03
N GLN A 93 10.50 0.35 18.84
CA GLN A 93 9.67 -0.83 18.63
C GLN A 93 8.94 -0.77 17.27
N LYS A 94 8.97 -1.90 16.54
CA LYS A 94 8.17 -2.12 15.33
C LYS A 94 6.68 -2.09 15.71
N ILE A 95 5.93 -1.24 15.01
CA ILE A 95 4.48 -1.08 15.20
C ILE A 95 3.73 -1.81 14.08
N LEU A 96 4.07 -1.53 12.83
CA LEU A 96 3.45 -2.12 11.64
C LEU A 96 4.52 -2.48 10.61
N VAL A 97 4.33 -3.61 9.92
CA VAL A 97 5.12 -4.00 8.75
C VAL A 97 4.18 -4.64 7.74
N HIS A 98 3.88 -3.92 6.66
CA HIS A 98 2.96 -4.40 5.62
C HIS A 98 3.48 -4.12 4.23
N THR A 99 3.20 -5.04 3.31
CA THR A 99 3.39 -4.84 1.87
C THR A 99 2.24 -4.01 1.28
N PRO A 100 2.46 -3.28 0.17
CA PRO A 100 1.41 -2.51 -0.47
C PRO A 100 0.39 -3.45 -1.11
N LEU A 101 -0.88 -3.04 -1.09
CA LEU A 101 -1.88 -3.68 -1.96
C LEU A 101 -1.80 -3.13 -3.38
N LEU A 102 -1.59 -1.83 -3.50
CA LEU A 102 -1.57 -1.13 -4.78
C LEU A 102 -0.31 -0.29 -4.88
N VAL A 103 0.37 -0.34 -6.03
CA VAL A 103 1.45 0.58 -6.37
C VAL A 103 1.17 1.19 -7.73
N ILE A 104 1.30 2.51 -7.84
CA ILE A 104 0.89 3.25 -9.03
C ILE A 104 2.03 4.17 -9.48
N HIS A 105 2.24 4.20 -10.80
CA HIS A 105 3.12 5.14 -11.46
C HIS A 105 2.77 6.58 -11.06
N ARG A 106 3.76 7.36 -10.61
CA ARG A 106 3.50 8.68 -10.01
C ARG A 106 2.86 9.67 -10.97
N MET A 107 3.22 9.61 -12.25
CA MET A 107 2.69 10.51 -13.27
C MET A 107 1.38 10.01 -13.90
N VAL A 108 0.71 8.99 -13.35
CA VAL A 108 -0.50 8.40 -13.95
C VAL A 108 -1.58 9.45 -14.26
N ASN A 109 -1.72 10.47 -13.41
CA ASN A 109 -2.67 11.56 -13.58
C ASN A 109 -2.28 12.52 -14.72
N ASP A 110 -0.98 12.64 -14.99
CA ASP A 110 -0.44 13.55 -15.98
C ASP A 110 -0.36 12.89 -17.37
N ILE A 111 -0.23 11.56 -17.42
CA ILE A 111 0.05 10.79 -18.64
C ILE A 111 -1.11 10.00 -19.24
N LEU A 112 -2.21 9.88 -18.51
CA LEU A 112 -3.40 9.18 -19.00
C LEU A 112 -4.62 10.10 -19.04
N PRO A 113 -5.47 9.98 -20.08
CA PRO A 113 -6.83 10.49 -20.05
C PRO A 113 -7.60 9.96 -18.83
N LEU A 114 -8.59 10.73 -18.37
CA LEU A 114 -9.41 10.36 -17.21
C LEU A 114 -10.02 8.96 -17.33
N ALA A 115 -10.59 8.61 -18.48
CA ALA A 115 -11.24 7.31 -18.69
C ALA A 115 -10.27 6.14 -18.49
N ASP A 116 -9.15 6.13 -19.22
CA ASP A 116 -8.14 5.07 -19.15
C ASP A 116 -7.52 4.95 -17.75
N ARG A 117 -7.35 6.10 -17.09
CA ARG A 117 -6.83 6.16 -15.73
C ARG A 117 -7.77 5.51 -14.72
N LEU A 118 -9.06 5.85 -14.77
CA LEU A 118 -10.06 5.27 -13.88
C LEU A 118 -10.21 3.78 -14.14
N GLU A 119 -10.24 3.38 -15.41
CA GLU A 119 -10.29 1.97 -15.81
C GLU A 119 -9.09 1.19 -15.23
N LEU A 120 -7.85 1.68 -15.42
CA LEU A 120 -6.67 1.03 -14.87
C LEU A 120 -6.72 0.92 -13.35
N GLN A 121 -7.16 1.98 -12.65
CA GLN A 121 -7.24 1.98 -11.19
C GLN A 121 -8.28 0.96 -10.67
N GLN A 122 -9.48 0.94 -11.27
CA GLN A 122 -10.54 0.01 -10.91
C GLN A 122 -10.13 -1.44 -11.19
N GLU A 123 -9.57 -1.71 -12.38
CA GLU A 123 -9.10 -3.03 -12.77
C GLU A 123 -7.94 -3.49 -11.89
N ALA A 124 -7.02 -2.60 -11.52
CA ALA A 124 -5.92 -2.95 -10.63
C ALA A 124 -6.42 -3.41 -9.25
N VAL A 125 -7.45 -2.77 -8.71
CA VAL A 125 -8.08 -3.21 -7.45
C VAL A 125 -8.84 -4.52 -7.68
N ALA A 126 -9.58 -4.67 -8.77
CA ALA A 126 -10.36 -5.86 -9.08
C ALA A 126 -9.51 -7.15 -9.19
N ARG A 127 -8.24 -7.01 -9.57
CA ARG A 127 -7.25 -8.09 -9.69
C ARG A 127 -6.63 -8.54 -8.36
N LEU A 128 -6.89 -7.85 -7.25
CA LEU A 128 -6.43 -8.27 -5.93
C LEU A 128 -7.21 -9.50 -5.43
N PRO A 129 -6.67 -10.29 -4.48
CA PRO A 129 -7.48 -11.26 -3.74
C PRO A 129 -8.69 -10.60 -3.08
N LYS A 130 -9.81 -11.32 -2.95
CA LYS A 130 -11.07 -10.75 -2.42
C LYS A 130 -10.92 -10.12 -1.03
N ALA A 131 -10.17 -10.76 -0.13
CA ALA A 131 -9.88 -10.19 1.19
C ALA A 131 -9.19 -8.82 1.09
N SER A 132 -8.24 -8.67 0.17
CA SER A 132 -7.50 -7.43 -0.07
C SER A 132 -8.34 -6.37 -0.78
N GLN A 133 -9.26 -6.77 -1.66
CA GLN A 133 -10.27 -5.86 -2.22
C GLN A 133 -11.11 -5.23 -1.10
N TYR A 134 -11.59 -6.04 -0.15
CA TYR A 134 -12.36 -5.53 0.99
C TYR A 134 -11.54 -4.58 1.86
N LEU A 135 -10.29 -4.94 2.20
CA LEU A 135 -9.39 -4.06 2.96
C LEU A 135 -9.18 -2.70 2.28
N PHE A 136 -9.08 -2.69 0.96
CA PHE A 136 -8.91 -1.47 0.17
C PHE A 136 -10.18 -0.61 0.14
N ILE A 137 -11.33 -1.22 -0.15
CA ILE A 137 -12.62 -0.49 -0.32
C ILE A 137 -13.14 0.09 1.01
N GLU A 138 -12.71 -0.46 2.15
CA GLU A 138 -12.99 0.07 3.49
C GLU A 138 -12.23 1.37 3.82
N LEU A 139 -11.21 1.73 3.04
CA LEU A 139 -10.46 2.95 3.28
C LEU A 139 -11.33 4.20 3.05
N HIS A 140 -11.07 5.22 3.86
CA HIS A 140 -11.76 6.50 3.75
C HIS A 140 -11.13 7.33 2.63
N GLY A 141 -11.96 7.87 1.75
CA GLY A 141 -11.60 8.94 0.82
C GLY A 141 -12.12 10.29 1.33
N HIS A 142 -11.53 11.38 0.87
CA HIS A 142 -11.81 12.75 1.33
C HIS A 142 -12.18 13.73 0.20
N VAL A 143 -12.09 13.29 -1.06
CA VAL A 143 -12.35 14.13 -2.23
C VAL A 143 -13.77 13.87 -2.75
N GLU A 144 -14.59 14.92 -2.75
CA GLU A 144 -15.96 14.83 -3.28
C GLU A 144 -15.99 14.91 -4.82
N ASN A 145 -17.01 14.31 -5.43
CA ASN A 145 -17.31 14.37 -6.87
C ASN A 145 -16.25 13.75 -7.82
N ILE A 146 -15.47 12.77 -7.34
CA ILE A 146 -14.59 11.94 -8.19
C ILE A 146 -14.90 10.46 -8.02
N ASP A 147 -14.23 9.60 -8.80
CA ASP A 147 -14.38 8.15 -8.66
C ASP A 147 -13.93 7.67 -7.27
N LYS A 148 -14.65 6.69 -6.70
CA LYS A 148 -14.39 6.20 -5.34
C LYS A 148 -13.00 5.57 -5.20
N ILE A 149 -12.54 4.79 -6.18
CA ILE A 149 -11.24 4.13 -6.14
C ILE A 149 -10.14 5.19 -6.25
N GLU A 150 -10.33 6.16 -7.14
CA GLU A 150 -9.44 7.31 -7.26
C GLU A 150 -9.32 8.10 -5.95
N ASP A 151 -10.44 8.43 -5.30
CA ASP A 151 -10.47 9.15 -4.03
C ASP A 151 -9.70 8.40 -2.94
N ILE A 152 -9.93 7.09 -2.81
CA ILE A 152 -9.18 6.25 -1.88
C ILE A 152 -7.69 6.31 -2.17
N ILE A 153 -7.27 6.21 -3.44
CA ILE A 153 -5.85 6.23 -3.83
C ILE A 153 -5.22 7.57 -3.46
N ILE A 154 -5.82 8.69 -3.87
CA ILE A 154 -5.26 10.04 -3.65
C ILE A 154 -5.16 10.33 -2.15
N THR A 155 -6.15 9.89 -1.38
CA THR A 155 -6.20 10.13 0.07
C THR A 155 -5.19 9.28 0.86
N ASN A 156 -4.90 8.05 0.41
CA ASN A 156 -4.23 7.04 1.23
C ASN A 156 -2.86 6.59 0.69
N SER A 157 -2.33 7.22 -0.36
CA SER A 157 -1.05 6.84 -0.94
C SER A 157 0.17 7.43 -0.20
N PHE A 158 1.25 6.66 -0.14
CA PHE A 158 2.58 7.09 0.28
C PHE A 158 3.54 7.11 -0.91
N GLY A 159 4.42 8.10 -0.96
CA GLY A 159 5.55 8.10 -1.89
C GLY A 159 6.56 7.04 -1.48
N ILE A 160 6.80 6.05 -2.33
CA ILE A 160 7.77 4.97 -2.12
C ILE A 160 8.81 4.94 -3.23
N PRO A 161 10.12 4.80 -2.92
CA PRO A 161 11.12 4.53 -3.94
C PRO A 161 10.94 3.09 -4.43
N LEU A 162 10.81 2.88 -5.73
CA LEU A 162 10.66 1.54 -6.29
C LEU A 162 11.06 1.48 -7.76
N GLY A 163 11.80 0.45 -8.18
CA GLY A 163 12.26 0.27 -9.56
C GLY A 163 13.52 1.06 -9.87
N ASP A 164 13.76 1.31 -11.16
CA ASP A 164 15.00 1.93 -11.63
C ASP A 164 15.21 3.32 -11.02
N TYR A 165 16.46 3.59 -10.63
CA TYR A 165 16.89 4.85 -10.00
C TYR A 165 16.12 5.27 -8.75
N ASN A 166 15.38 4.36 -8.09
CA ASN A 166 14.55 4.64 -6.92
C ASN A 166 13.54 5.77 -7.15
N GLU A 167 13.02 5.87 -8.38
CA GLU A 167 11.92 6.76 -8.70
C GLU A 167 10.74 6.58 -7.73
N ILE A 168 10.14 7.70 -7.34
CA ILE A 168 9.04 7.70 -6.38
C ILE A 168 7.75 7.27 -7.09
N ARG A 169 7.09 6.25 -6.54
CA ARG A 169 5.76 5.74 -6.92
C ARG A 169 4.77 5.93 -5.76
N ASN A 170 3.49 5.81 -6.04
CA ASN A 170 2.45 5.91 -5.01
C ASN A 170 2.04 4.51 -4.54
N GLY A 171 2.25 4.19 -3.27
CA GLY A 171 1.88 2.91 -2.67
C GLY A 171 0.75 3.05 -1.65
N VAL A 172 -0.23 2.15 -1.69
CA VAL A 172 -1.35 2.11 -0.74
C VAL A 172 -1.16 0.96 0.26
N PHE A 173 -1.18 1.29 1.54
CA PHE A 173 -0.94 0.38 2.68
C PHE A 173 -2.11 0.47 3.67
N PRO A 174 -3.20 -0.31 3.50
CA PRO A 174 -4.45 -0.15 4.25
C PRO A 174 -4.31 -0.10 5.78
N GLU A 175 -3.33 -0.80 6.33
CA GLU A 175 -3.07 -0.86 7.77
C GLU A 175 -2.35 0.39 8.26
N THR A 176 -1.40 0.91 7.47
CA THR A 176 -0.63 2.12 7.81
C THR A 176 -1.51 3.37 7.76
N VAL A 177 -2.38 3.49 6.75
CA VAL A 177 -3.20 4.70 6.53
C VAL A 177 -4.24 4.92 7.62
N ARG A 178 -4.50 3.91 8.45
CA ARG A 178 -5.35 4.04 9.66
C ARG A 178 -4.66 4.85 10.77
N LEU A 179 -3.33 5.04 10.70
CA LEU A 179 -2.62 5.93 11.61
C LEU A 179 -2.89 7.39 11.24
N ASN A 180 -3.42 8.15 12.21
CA ASN A 180 -3.73 9.55 11.98
C ASN A 180 -2.48 10.41 11.82
N HIS A 181 -2.56 11.41 10.93
CA HIS A 181 -1.57 12.47 10.86
C HIS A 181 -1.50 13.27 12.18
N ALA A 182 -0.29 13.66 12.57
CA ALA A 182 -0.05 14.54 13.72
C ALA A 182 1.18 15.42 13.47
N CYS A 183 1.09 16.72 13.77
CA CYS A 183 2.20 17.67 13.61
C CYS A 183 3.44 17.32 14.47
N ARG A 184 3.25 16.53 15.53
CA ARG A 184 4.33 16.01 16.39
C ARG A 184 4.17 14.50 16.48
N PRO A 185 4.58 13.74 15.46
CA PRO A 185 4.33 12.31 15.43
C PRO A 185 5.12 11.60 16.54
N ASN A 186 4.56 10.47 16.99
CA ASN A 186 5.18 9.54 17.95
C ASN A 186 5.67 8.25 17.26
N SER A 187 5.55 8.19 15.94
CA SER A 187 6.07 7.14 15.08
C SER A 187 6.76 7.74 13.86
N ALA A 188 7.59 6.95 13.20
CA ALA A 188 8.19 7.28 11.90
C ALA A 188 8.16 6.01 11.04
N TYR A 189 8.24 6.22 9.73
CA TYR A 189 8.23 5.13 8.77
C TYR A 189 9.43 5.16 7.83
N TYR A 190 9.75 4.01 7.26
CA TYR A 190 10.60 3.87 6.09
C TYR A 190 10.09 2.75 5.20
N PHE A 191 10.46 2.78 3.92
CA PHE A 191 10.13 1.73 2.97
C PHE A 191 11.37 0.86 2.70
N ASN A 192 11.22 -0.46 2.83
CA ASN A 192 12.26 -1.41 2.48
C ASN A 192 11.98 -1.95 1.08
N THR A 193 12.82 -1.55 0.12
CA THR A 193 12.68 -1.93 -1.29
C THR A 193 12.94 -3.41 -1.55
N ASN A 194 13.76 -4.06 -0.71
CA ASN A 194 14.10 -5.47 -0.88
C ASN A 194 12.94 -6.40 -0.51
N THR A 195 12.11 -5.98 0.43
CA THR A 195 10.96 -6.74 0.94
C THR A 195 9.62 -6.13 0.53
N LEU A 196 9.65 -5.04 -0.24
CA LEU A 196 8.49 -4.23 -0.62
C LEU A 196 7.57 -3.92 0.56
N SER A 197 8.14 -3.59 1.71
CA SER A 197 7.38 -3.42 2.95
C SER A 197 7.53 -2.03 3.54
N HIS A 198 6.43 -1.52 4.06
CA HIS A 198 6.36 -0.28 4.79
C HIS A 198 6.49 -0.58 6.29
N HIS A 199 7.54 -0.04 6.90
CA HIS A 199 7.87 -0.26 8.31
C HIS A 199 7.53 0.97 9.11
N VAL A 200 6.73 0.82 10.16
CA VAL A 200 6.41 1.89 11.11
C VAL A 200 7.02 1.54 12.46
N HIS A 201 7.77 2.47 13.04
CA HIS A 201 8.43 2.34 14.34
C HIS A 201 8.06 3.47 15.29
N ALA A 202 8.02 3.19 16.59
CA ALA A 202 7.81 4.20 17.60
C ALA A 202 9.04 5.12 17.75
N THR A 203 8.85 6.43 17.71
CA THR A 203 9.94 7.40 17.88
C THR A 203 9.98 8.03 19.26
N LYS A 204 8.86 7.99 19.99
CA LYS A 204 8.69 8.53 21.35
C LYS A 204 7.91 7.54 22.21
N LEU A 205 8.14 7.57 23.52
CA LEU A 205 7.21 6.95 24.48
C LEU A 205 5.85 7.66 24.34
N PRO A 206 4.71 6.94 24.39
CA PRO A 206 3.41 7.59 24.43
C PRO A 206 3.37 8.56 25.63
N PRO A 207 2.75 9.75 25.49
CA PRO A 207 2.60 10.63 26.64
C PRO A 207 1.89 9.87 27.76
N VAL A 208 2.48 9.87 28.95
CA VAL A 208 1.83 9.34 30.15
C VAL A 208 0.56 10.16 30.33
N VAL A 209 -0.60 9.57 30.03
CA VAL A 209 -1.88 10.13 30.43
C VAL A 209 -1.92 9.95 31.94
N ARG A 210 -1.58 11.00 32.69
CA ARG A 210 -1.92 11.06 34.11
C ARG A 210 -3.43 11.19 34.17
N ILE A 211 -4.09 10.15 34.66
CA ILE A 211 -5.51 10.14 35.03
C ILE A 211 -5.66 10.99 36.28
#